data_AF-A0A9D7D2L1-F1
#
_entry.id   AF-A0A9D7D2L1-F1
#
_cell.length_a   1.000
_cell.length_b   1.000
_cell.length_c   1.000
_cell.angle_alpha   90.00
_cell.angle_beta   90.00
_cell.angle_gamma   90.00
#
_symmetry.space_group_name_H-M   'P 1'
#
loop_
_entity.id
_entity.type
_entity.pdbx_description
1 polymer ?
#
loop_
_entity_poly.entity_id
_entity_poly.type
_entity_poly.pdbx_seq_one_letter_code
_entity_poly.pdbx_strand_id
1 'polypeptide(L)'
;MNRLRTAAWAFCGLASCGGRTLDDIFVAPDASPAVVSVVTDAGAETGPKDASVDADAAPAKVPLPDSATVVDLGLRTTGELVTFPIPAGTLGFQLVVQAPDEDALVRIDRLVSPSGQVLFEEGKPRGTELPTAEGFGWATAAVPQSDVYSKSPVESGVFSAKVFGEVSGRVLRVSLVLQKTKDGFFHGGELDLHVYVPKGLMLSQPGLRHEVTAQGAAADDALQARIDAFYELLDALVGVQRGAVSYHGIGARFTSVLDEPSLRAAFQETRVTPAGQALHVVFTNDLGEALGVAPAIPGFAVTTGTSMSAIAVTQYEDSSPEVDAFTMLHEMGHFAGLSHTTEIKFDTTDAGGPPYYDPLADTPRCNGGVTAENALDCPDYRNVMFPTGDQSTGLLSTGQERVLRGSPIYRARASGPSVFPPRRPLADRFVVAGHSVLRRCVLLRGRR
;
A
#
# COMPACT_ATOMS: atom_id res chain seq x y z
N MET A 1 9.16 -0.70 -52.00
CA MET A 1 8.47 0.34 -51.20
C MET A 1 7.10 -0.20 -50.87
N ASN A 2 6.65 -0.08 -49.62
CA ASN A 2 5.61 -0.87 -48.92
C ASN A 2 6.07 -2.25 -48.40
N ARG A 3 6.48 -2.26 -47.13
CA ARG A 3 6.36 -3.42 -46.24
C ARG A 3 5.67 -2.96 -44.96
N LEU A 4 4.37 -3.18 -44.89
CA LEU A 4 3.63 -3.31 -43.64
C LEU A 4 4.25 -4.49 -42.89
N ARG A 5 4.98 -4.20 -41.81
CA ARG A 5 5.35 -5.20 -40.81
C ARG A 5 4.20 -5.29 -39.82
N THR A 6 3.37 -6.31 -39.99
CA THR A 6 2.58 -6.91 -38.90
C THR A 6 3.54 -7.38 -37.82
N ALA A 7 3.65 -6.61 -36.74
CA ALA A 7 4.23 -7.08 -35.50
C ALA A 7 3.20 -7.98 -34.82
N ALA A 8 3.58 -9.22 -34.55
CA ALA A 8 2.83 -10.16 -33.74
C ALA A 8 2.86 -9.67 -32.29
N TRP A 9 1.67 -9.54 -31.68
CA TRP A 9 1.46 -9.11 -30.31
C TRP A 9 1.35 -10.35 -29.43
N ALA A 10 2.25 -10.49 -28.45
CA ALA A 10 2.20 -11.56 -27.46
C ALA A 10 1.40 -11.09 -26.23
N PHE A 11 0.23 -11.71 -26.07
CA PHE A 11 -0.74 -11.54 -24.99
C PHE A 11 -0.42 -12.55 -23.86
N CYS A 12 -0.55 -12.14 -22.59
CA CYS A 12 -0.49 -13.06 -21.44
C CYS A 12 -1.76 -13.02 -20.56
N GLY A 13 -2.68 -13.93 -20.91
CA GLY A 13 -3.47 -14.81 -20.03
C GLY A 13 -4.24 -14.23 -18.85
N LEU A 14 -5.54 -13.94 -19.05
CA LEU A 14 -6.55 -13.90 -17.98
C LEU A 14 -6.74 -15.35 -17.58
N ALA A 15 -6.07 -15.79 -16.53
CA ALA A 15 -6.43 -17.05 -15.91
C ALA A 15 -7.66 -16.79 -15.03
N SER A 16 -8.82 -16.99 -15.64
CA SER A 16 -10.00 -17.49 -14.93
C SER A 16 -9.58 -18.75 -14.19
N CYS A 17 -9.72 -18.78 -12.87
CA CYS A 17 -9.54 -19.99 -12.08
C CYS A 17 -10.66 -20.98 -12.43
N GLY A 18 -10.35 -21.91 -13.35
CA GLY A 18 -11.12 -23.14 -13.50
C GLY A 18 -10.96 -23.96 -12.23
N GLY A 19 -12.08 -24.24 -11.57
CA GLY A 19 -12.11 -24.96 -10.31
C GLY A 19 -11.37 -26.30 -10.33
N ARG A 20 -10.49 -26.48 -9.35
CA ARG A 20 -10.37 -27.70 -8.56
C ARG A 20 -10.28 -27.29 -7.11
N THR A 21 -11.13 -27.85 -6.27
CA THR A 21 -11.00 -27.77 -4.81
C THR A 21 -9.70 -28.46 -4.40
N LEU A 22 -8.92 -27.80 -3.56
CA LEU A 22 -7.76 -28.37 -2.87
C LEU A 22 -8.25 -29.14 -1.64
N ASP A 23 -8.90 -30.28 -1.85
CA ASP A 23 -9.25 -31.21 -0.76
C ASP A 23 -8.25 -32.37 -0.61
N ASP A 24 -7.19 -32.47 -1.44
CA ASP A 24 -6.34 -33.68 -1.51
C ASP A 24 -4.82 -33.47 -1.21
N ILE A 25 -4.38 -32.34 -0.65
CA ILE A 25 -2.92 -32.10 -0.41
C ILE A 25 -2.59 -31.75 1.05
N PHE A 26 -3.30 -32.30 2.03
CA PHE A 26 -2.79 -32.34 3.42
C PHE A 26 -3.23 -33.62 4.14
N VAL A 27 -2.43 -34.68 4.01
CA VAL A 27 -2.24 -35.64 5.11
C VAL A 27 -0.84 -35.37 5.65
N ALA A 28 -0.73 -34.56 6.68
CA ALA A 28 0.50 -34.46 7.46
C ALA A 28 0.70 -35.77 8.23
N PRO A 29 1.93 -36.34 8.26
CA PRO A 29 2.22 -37.46 9.16
C PRO A 29 2.22 -36.98 10.61
N ASP A 30 1.60 -37.77 11.48
CA ASP A 30 1.54 -37.57 12.94
C ASP A 30 2.90 -37.15 13.52
N ALA A 31 3.00 -35.89 13.93
CA ALA A 31 4.07 -35.41 14.79
C ALA A 31 3.48 -35.14 16.17
N SER A 32 3.76 -36.04 17.12
CA SER A 32 3.44 -35.87 18.53
C SER A 32 4.03 -34.58 19.09
N PRO A 33 3.28 -33.79 19.90
CA PRO A 33 3.84 -32.60 20.51
C PRO A 33 4.82 -32.98 21.63
N ALA A 34 6.03 -32.43 21.57
CA ALA A 34 6.96 -32.43 22.69
C ALA A 34 6.44 -31.44 23.76
N VAL A 35 6.07 -31.96 24.92
CA VAL A 35 5.68 -31.18 26.09
C VAL A 35 6.92 -30.53 26.69
N VAL A 36 7.04 -29.21 26.57
CA VAL A 36 8.01 -28.41 27.33
C VAL A 36 7.32 -27.98 28.63
N SER A 37 7.66 -28.63 29.73
CA SER A 37 7.23 -28.23 31.07
C SER A 37 8.02 -27.02 31.53
N VAL A 38 7.38 -25.85 31.58
CA VAL A 38 7.92 -24.66 32.25
C VAL A 38 7.52 -24.73 33.73
N VAL A 39 8.52 -24.91 34.59
CA VAL A 39 8.37 -24.78 36.04
C VAL A 39 8.23 -23.29 36.36
N THR A 40 7.08 -22.90 36.92
CA THR A 40 6.90 -21.58 37.52
C THR A 40 7.07 -21.72 39.03
N ASP A 41 8.10 -21.09 39.57
CA ASP A 41 8.35 -21.01 41.00
C ASP A 41 7.57 -19.80 41.55
N ALA A 42 6.66 -20.08 42.47
CA ALA A 42 5.80 -19.08 43.10
C ALA A 42 6.52 -18.48 44.33
N GLY A 43 7.18 -17.35 44.14
CA GLY A 43 7.68 -16.49 45.22
C GLY A 43 6.73 -15.33 45.48
N ALA A 44 5.90 -15.44 46.51
CA ALA A 44 5.06 -14.35 47.00
C ALA A 44 5.89 -13.38 47.87
N GLU A 45 6.05 -12.13 47.42
CA GLU A 45 6.46 -11.02 48.28
C GLU A 45 5.39 -9.93 48.27
N THR A 46 4.84 -9.68 49.45
CA THR A 46 3.91 -8.60 49.76
C THR A 46 4.68 -7.29 49.96
N GLY A 47 4.62 -6.39 48.98
CA GLY A 47 5.12 -5.01 49.05
C GLY A 47 3.97 -3.98 49.10
N PRO A 48 4.19 -2.78 49.68
CA PRO A 48 3.15 -1.92 50.23
C PRO A 48 2.36 -1.13 49.18
N LYS A 49 1.11 -0.86 49.57
CA LYS A 49 0.13 0.00 48.91
C LYS A 49 0.51 1.49 48.97
N ASP A 50 0.02 2.19 47.95
CA ASP A 50 -0.31 3.62 47.87
C ASP A 50 0.82 4.61 47.53
N ALA A 51 0.92 4.89 46.23
CA ALA A 51 1.11 6.24 45.71
C ALA A 51 0.25 6.39 44.44
N SER A 52 -0.85 7.12 44.54
CA SER A 52 -1.65 7.53 43.39
C SER A 52 -0.81 8.48 42.54
N VAL A 53 -0.34 8.00 41.39
CA VAL A 53 0.26 8.84 40.36
C VAL A 53 -0.90 9.50 39.63
N ASP A 54 -0.98 10.83 39.73
CA ASP A 54 -1.95 11.64 39.02
C ASP A 54 -1.99 11.25 37.55
N ALA A 55 -3.19 11.00 37.04
CA ALA A 55 -3.42 10.67 35.64
C ALA A 55 -2.88 11.81 34.78
N ASP A 56 -1.79 11.53 34.07
CA ASP A 56 -1.12 12.42 33.13
C ASP A 56 -2.14 13.11 32.23
N ALA A 57 -2.18 14.44 32.32
CA ALA A 57 -2.93 15.26 31.39
C ALA A 57 -2.48 14.92 29.96
N ALA A 58 -3.41 14.47 29.12
CA ALA A 58 -3.12 14.15 27.72
C ALA A 58 -2.34 15.32 27.08
N PRO A 59 -1.18 15.06 26.45
CA PRO A 59 -0.34 16.13 25.93
C PRO A 59 -1.14 17.00 24.97
N ALA A 60 -0.98 18.33 25.10
CA ALA A 60 -1.67 19.29 24.26
C ALA A 60 -1.45 18.96 22.77
N LYS A 61 -2.54 18.85 21.99
CA LYS A 61 -2.47 18.57 20.55
C LYS A 61 -1.64 19.63 19.84
N VAL A 62 -0.47 19.25 19.35
CA VAL A 62 0.35 20.10 18.48
C VAL A 62 -0.45 20.34 17.19
N PRO A 63 -0.62 21.59 16.73
CA PRO A 63 -1.30 21.87 15.47
C PRO A 63 -0.64 21.12 14.32
N LEU A 64 -1.43 20.37 13.54
CA LEU A 64 -0.96 19.81 12.28
C LEU A 64 -0.72 20.96 11.29
N PRO A 65 0.37 20.90 10.50
CA PRO A 65 0.61 21.89 9.44
C PRO A 65 -0.45 21.80 8.35
N ASP A 66 -0.37 22.78 7.46
CA ASP A 66 -1.07 22.79 6.18
C ASP A 66 -0.91 21.45 5.46
N SER A 67 -2.00 21.00 4.84
CA SER A 67 -2.08 19.84 3.97
C SER A 67 -0.96 19.79 2.91
N ALA A 68 -0.68 18.61 2.36
CA ALA A 68 0.22 18.45 1.22
C ALA A 68 -0.02 19.52 0.16
N THR A 69 1.08 20.09 -0.34
CA THR A 69 1.01 21.14 -1.36
C THR A 69 0.90 20.48 -2.73
N VAL A 70 -0.18 20.77 -3.45
CA VAL A 70 -0.31 20.41 -4.86
C VAL A 70 0.17 21.57 -5.74
N VAL A 71 1.13 21.30 -6.62
CA VAL A 71 1.65 22.26 -7.60
C VAL A 71 1.23 21.79 -8.98
N ASP A 72 0.38 22.58 -9.64
CA ASP A 72 0.03 22.35 -11.05
C ASP A 72 1.22 22.77 -11.92
N LEU A 73 1.88 21.80 -12.54
CA LEU A 73 2.95 22.06 -13.50
C LEU A 73 2.36 22.39 -14.88
N GLY A 74 1.04 22.25 -15.07
CA GLY A 74 0.31 22.61 -16.27
C GLY A 74 0.29 21.51 -17.32
N LEU A 75 -0.09 21.90 -18.54
CA LEU A 75 -0.16 21.00 -19.69
C LEU A 75 1.23 20.81 -20.32
N ARG A 76 1.57 19.58 -20.66
CA ARG A 76 2.85 19.15 -21.22
C ARG A 76 2.64 18.19 -22.37
N THR A 77 3.54 18.20 -23.34
CA THR A 77 3.49 17.27 -24.46
C THR A 77 4.34 16.03 -24.17
N THR A 78 3.93 14.86 -24.67
CA THR A 78 4.74 13.63 -24.55
C THR A 78 6.17 13.86 -25.06
N GLY A 79 7.16 13.43 -24.29
CA GLY A 79 8.58 13.59 -24.60
C GLY A 79 9.19 14.90 -24.14
N GLU A 80 8.39 15.88 -23.72
CA GLU A 80 8.85 17.13 -23.14
C GLU A 80 9.57 16.91 -21.81
N LEU A 81 10.65 17.67 -21.59
CA LEU A 81 11.34 17.72 -20.30
C LEU A 81 10.63 18.72 -19.38
N VAL A 82 10.04 18.21 -18.31
CA VAL A 82 9.39 18.99 -17.27
C VAL A 82 10.38 19.21 -16.13
N THR A 83 10.64 20.46 -15.75
CA THR A 83 11.46 20.78 -14.58
C THR A 83 10.60 21.36 -13.47
N PHE A 84 10.95 21.08 -12.22
CA PHE A 84 10.20 21.57 -11.06
C PHE A 84 11.10 21.69 -9.82
N PRO A 85 10.89 22.72 -8.98
CA PRO A 85 11.66 22.90 -7.76
C PRO A 85 11.11 22.05 -6.62
N ILE A 86 12.01 21.37 -5.90
CA ILE A 86 11.74 20.76 -4.60
C ILE A 86 12.41 21.63 -3.53
N PRO A 87 11.63 22.23 -2.61
CA PRO A 87 12.21 23.06 -1.56
C PRO A 87 12.84 22.21 -0.45
N ALA A 88 13.73 22.84 0.32
CA ALA A 88 14.26 22.25 1.55
C ALA A 88 13.12 21.87 2.51
N GLY A 89 13.35 20.83 3.32
CA GLY A 89 12.36 20.32 4.27
C GLY A 89 11.33 19.35 3.67
N THR A 90 11.48 18.95 2.40
CA THR A 90 10.59 17.97 1.78
C THR A 90 10.91 16.55 2.28
N LEU A 91 9.92 15.88 2.88
CA LEU A 91 10.02 14.47 3.29
C LEU A 91 9.92 13.52 2.09
N GLY A 92 9.02 13.86 1.17
CA GLY A 92 8.77 13.11 -0.04
C GLY A 92 7.85 13.87 -1.00
N PHE A 93 7.77 13.38 -2.23
CA PHE A 93 6.85 13.92 -3.22
C PHE A 93 6.33 12.83 -4.16
N GLN A 94 5.19 13.13 -4.79
CA GLN A 94 4.64 12.34 -5.90
C GLN A 94 4.53 13.23 -7.14
N LEU A 95 5.11 12.77 -8.25
CA LEU A 95 4.85 13.34 -9.58
C LEU A 95 3.68 12.59 -10.20
N VAL A 96 2.70 13.32 -10.70
CA VAL A 96 1.46 12.75 -11.25
C VAL A 96 1.25 13.25 -12.67
N VAL A 97 0.98 12.33 -13.57
CA VAL A 97 0.70 12.56 -14.98
C VAL A 97 -0.71 12.07 -15.28
N GLN A 98 -1.52 12.92 -15.89
CA GLN A 98 -2.89 12.63 -16.28
C GLN A 98 -3.06 12.84 -17.78
N ALA A 99 -3.53 11.82 -18.48
CA ALA A 99 -4.06 11.95 -19.83
C ALA A 99 -5.52 12.40 -19.82
N PRO A 100 -5.98 13.08 -20.88
CA PRO A 100 -7.40 13.44 -21.03
C PRO A 100 -8.30 12.22 -21.29
N ASP A 101 -7.73 11.12 -21.76
CA ASP A 101 -8.40 9.85 -22.04
C ASP A 101 -7.99 8.85 -20.96
N GLU A 102 -8.96 8.22 -20.29
CA GLU A 102 -8.66 7.31 -19.19
C GLU A 102 -8.08 5.97 -19.65
N ASP A 103 -8.17 5.64 -20.93
CA ASP A 103 -7.60 4.41 -21.50
C ASP A 103 -6.26 4.68 -22.22
N ALA A 104 -5.77 5.91 -22.15
CA ALA A 104 -4.47 6.27 -22.67
C ALA A 104 -3.34 5.67 -21.82
N LEU A 105 -2.48 4.86 -22.43
CA LEU A 105 -1.24 4.50 -21.76
C LEU A 105 -0.33 5.73 -21.58
N VAL A 106 0.02 6.00 -20.33
CA VAL A 106 0.95 7.06 -19.93
C VAL A 106 1.99 6.53 -18.96
N ARG A 107 3.15 7.18 -18.93
CA ARG A 107 4.28 6.77 -18.08
C ARG A 107 5.19 7.94 -17.73
N ILE A 108 5.80 7.89 -16.56
CA ILE A 108 6.94 8.75 -16.23
C ILE A 108 8.21 8.06 -16.73
N ASP A 109 8.64 8.44 -17.93
CA ASP A 109 9.72 7.79 -18.68
C ASP A 109 11.09 7.96 -18.02
N ARG A 110 11.35 9.14 -17.43
CA ARG A 110 12.61 9.40 -16.73
C ARG A 110 12.39 10.41 -15.63
N LEU A 111 12.99 10.20 -14.47
CA LEU A 111 13.03 11.16 -13.37
C LEU A 111 14.46 11.31 -12.86
N VAL A 112 14.96 12.54 -12.79
CA VAL A 112 16.36 12.86 -12.45
C VAL A 112 16.40 13.86 -11.31
N SER A 113 17.23 13.56 -10.30
CA SER A 113 17.49 14.43 -9.15
C SER A 113 18.31 15.68 -9.52
N PRO A 114 18.37 16.70 -8.63
CA PRO A 114 19.21 17.88 -8.84
C PRO A 114 20.70 17.55 -8.98
N SER A 115 21.15 16.48 -8.35
CA SER A 115 22.52 15.96 -8.45
C SER A 115 22.80 15.17 -9.73
N GLY A 116 21.82 15.06 -10.64
CA GLY A 116 21.94 14.34 -11.91
C GLY A 116 21.71 12.83 -11.79
N GLN A 117 21.27 12.34 -10.62
CA GLN A 117 21.01 10.93 -10.41
C GLN A 117 19.67 10.53 -11.05
N VAL A 118 19.70 9.50 -11.90
CA VAL A 118 18.48 8.91 -12.48
C VAL A 118 17.80 8.06 -11.42
N LEU A 119 16.56 8.42 -11.07
CA LEU A 119 15.73 7.77 -10.07
C LEU A 119 14.72 6.82 -10.71
N PHE A 120 14.20 7.19 -11.88
CA PHE A 120 13.33 6.36 -12.71
C PHE A 120 13.82 6.35 -14.15
N GLU A 121 13.68 5.20 -14.80
CA GLU A 121 13.93 5.02 -16.23
C GLU A 121 12.90 4.02 -16.78
N GLU A 122 12.26 4.38 -17.89
CA GLU A 122 11.20 3.60 -18.53
C GLU A 122 10.04 3.23 -17.59
N GLY A 123 9.66 4.14 -16.68
CA GLY A 123 8.60 3.90 -15.68
C GLY A 123 8.98 2.98 -14.53
N LYS A 124 10.24 2.53 -14.47
CA LYS A 124 10.76 1.67 -13.40
C LYS A 124 11.56 2.51 -12.41
N PRO A 125 11.34 2.36 -11.09
CA PRO A 125 12.28 2.84 -10.09
C PRO A 125 13.62 2.16 -10.31
N ARG A 126 14.72 2.92 -10.20
CA ARG A 126 16.05 2.33 -10.39
C ARG A 126 16.32 1.30 -9.28
N GLY A 127 16.74 0.10 -9.68
CA GLY A 127 17.00 -1.02 -8.77
C GLY A 127 15.95 -2.13 -8.83
N THR A 128 14.86 -1.94 -9.60
CA THR A 128 13.88 -2.99 -9.90
C THR A 128 13.57 -3.02 -11.39
N GLU A 129 13.11 -4.18 -11.88
CA GLU A 129 12.61 -4.35 -13.25
C GLU A 129 11.09 -4.17 -13.35
N LEU A 130 10.43 -3.94 -12.21
CA LEU A 130 8.98 -3.73 -12.16
C LEU A 130 8.66 -2.28 -12.55
N PRO A 131 7.92 -2.04 -13.65
CA PRO A 131 7.36 -0.72 -13.90
C PRO A 131 6.32 -0.41 -12.84
N THR A 132 6.47 0.74 -12.20
CA THR A 132 5.55 1.22 -11.15
C THR A 132 4.94 2.58 -11.49
N ALA A 133 5.52 3.31 -12.44
CA ALA A 133 5.10 4.63 -12.89
C ALA A 133 4.46 4.63 -14.29
N GLU A 134 3.63 3.63 -14.57
CA GLU A 134 2.91 3.41 -15.84
C GLU A 134 1.45 3.01 -15.56
N GLY A 135 0.51 3.50 -16.36
CA GLY A 135 -0.91 3.16 -16.20
C GLY A 135 -1.81 3.72 -17.30
N PHE A 136 -3.10 3.42 -17.18
CA PHE A 136 -4.16 3.87 -18.08
C PHE A 136 -4.78 5.16 -17.56
N GLY A 137 -4.70 6.22 -18.36
CA GLY A 137 -5.14 7.57 -18.01
C GLY A 137 -4.21 8.29 -17.03
N TRP A 138 -3.48 7.56 -16.21
CA TRP A 138 -2.72 8.07 -15.08
C TRP A 138 -1.37 7.37 -14.94
N ALA A 139 -0.35 8.12 -14.53
CA ALA A 139 0.93 7.58 -14.08
C ALA A 139 1.45 8.40 -12.90
N THR A 140 2.11 7.73 -11.96
CA THR A 140 2.56 8.32 -10.70
C THR A 140 3.96 7.82 -10.37
N ALA A 141 4.81 8.67 -9.81
CA ALA A 141 6.12 8.27 -9.30
C ALA A 141 6.36 8.93 -7.95
N ALA A 142 6.80 8.15 -6.95
CA ALA A 142 7.14 8.66 -5.63
C ALA A 142 8.66 8.81 -5.46
N VAL A 143 9.07 9.81 -4.68
CA VAL A 143 10.43 9.91 -4.15
C VAL A 143 10.33 10.16 -2.64
N PRO A 144 10.96 9.32 -1.78
CA PRO A 144 11.77 8.15 -2.14
C PRO A 144 10.94 6.93 -2.55
N GLN A 145 11.51 6.08 -3.40
CA GLN A 145 10.96 4.76 -3.77
C GLN A 145 12.06 3.70 -3.99
N SER A 146 13.35 4.06 -3.90
CA SER A 146 14.50 3.16 -4.12
C SER A 146 15.72 3.61 -3.32
N ASP A 147 16.70 2.74 -3.13
CA ASP A 147 17.93 3.06 -2.40
C ASP A 147 18.94 3.89 -3.16
N VAL A 148 18.76 3.99 -4.47
CA VAL A 148 19.43 5.01 -5.29
C VAL A 148 19.17 6.38 -4.67
N TYR A 149 18.00 6.59 -4.09
CA TYR A 149 17.68 7.78 -3.34
C TYR A 149 17.68 7.55 -1.83
N SER A 150 18.85 7.60 -1.21
CA SER A 150 18.99 7.40 0.24
C SER A 150 18.85 8.66 1.10
N LYS A 151 18.82 9.85 0.47
CA LYS A 151 18.79 11.14 1.17
C LYS A 151 17.43 11.35 1.87
N SER A 152 17.48 11.70 3.15
CA SER A 152 16.35 12.13 3.96
C SER A 152 16.78 13.35 4.79
N PRO A 153 16.17 14.54 4.62
CA PRO A 153 15.10 14.87 3.68
C PRO A 153 15.49 14.69 2.20
N VAL A 154 14.48 14.78 1.32
CA VAL A 154 14.68 14.88 -0.12
C VAL A 154 15.57 16.09 -0.44
N GLU A 155 16.65 15.84 -1.18
CA GLU A 155 17.52 16.82 -1.82
C GLU A 155 16.69 17.96 -2.43
N SER A 156 16.89 19.17 -1.92
CA SER A 156 16.31 20.37 -2.51
C SER A 156 17.00 20.73 -3.82
N GLY A 157 16.25 21.30 -4.76
CA GLY A 157 16.77 21.77 -6.04
C GLY A 157 15.79 21.56 -7.18
N VAL A 158 16.28 21.61 -8.41
CA VAL A 158 15.45 21.41 -9.60
C VAL A 158 15.55 19.95 -10.03
N PHE A 159 14.43 19.25 -9.92
CA PHE A 159 14.27 17.93 -10.53
C PHE A 159 13.84 18.09 -11.99
N SER A 160 14.06 17.04 -12.77
CA SER A 160 13.56 16.98 -14.14
C SER A 160 12.92 15.63 -14.43
N ALA A 161 11.83 15.65 -15.18
CA ALA A 161 11.11 14.46 -15.58
C ALA A 161 10.79 14.50 -17.07
N LYS A 162 10.79 13.34 -17.72
CA LYS A 162 10.29 13.15 -19.07
C LYS A 162 9.05 12.27 -18.98
N VAL A 163 7.96 12.72 -19.61
CA VAL A 163 6.69 11.96 -19.63
C VAL A 163 6.51 11.29 -20.99
N PHE A 164 5.97 10.08 -20.98
CA PHE A 164 5.65 9.31 -22.17
C PHE A 164 4.14 9.12 -22.29
N GLY A 165 3.67 9.05 -23.53
CA GLY A 165 2.34 8.60 -23.88
C GLY A 165 2.40 7.94 -25.25
N GLU A 166 1.55 6.95 -25.49
CA GLU A 166 1.57 6.15 -26.73
C GLU A 166 1.40 7.00 -28.00
N VAL A 167 0.59 8.06 -27.90
CA VAL A 167 0.39 9.02 -28.99
C VAL A 167 1.36 10.19 -28.86
N SER A 168 2.28 10.29 -29.82
CA SER A 168 3.21 11.43 -29.90
C SER A 168 2.48 12.76 -30.00
N GLY A 169 2.92 13.75 -29.23
CA GLY A 169 2.32 15.09 -29.17
C GLY A 169 1.06 15.17 -28.31
N ARG A 170 0.64 14.07 -27.66
CA ARG A 170 -0.49 14.09 -26.72
C ARG A 170 -0.19 15.08 -25.58
N VAL A 171 -1.21 15.86 -25.24
CA VAL A 171 -1.17 16.81 -24.13
C VAL A 171 -1.57 16.08 -22.85
N LEU A 172 -0.72 16.16 -21.84
CA LEU A 172 -0.85 15.56 -20.53
C LEU A 172 -0.85 16.67 -19.46
N ARG A 173 -1.67 16.55 -18.42
CA ARG A 173 -1.57 17.41 -17.25
C ARG A 173 -0.54 16.80 -16.30
N VAL A 174 0.39 17.62 -15.82
CA VAL A 174 1.41 17.20 -14.87
C VAL A 174 1.24 17.99 -13.59
N SER A 175 1.25 17.30 -12.45
CA SER A 175 1.18 17.93 -11.13
C SER A 175 2.16 17.26 -10.17
N LEU A 176 2.50 17.99 -9.12
CA LEU A 176 3.43 17.57 -8.09
C LEU A 176 2.76 17.70 -6.72
N VAL A 177 2.81 16.64 -5.92
CA VAL A 177 2.27 16.61 -4.56
C VAL A 177 3.44 16.54 -3.59
N LEU A 178 3.54 17.48 -2.66
CA LEU A 178 4.67 17.62 -1.77
C LEU A 178 4.28 17.37 -0.31
N GLN A 179 4.99 16.46 0.37
CA GLN A 179 4.96 16.29 1.82
C GLN A 179 6.16 17.00 2.43
N LYS A 180 5.94 18.00 3.28
CA LYS A 180 7.01 18.82 3.87
C LYS A 180 6.86 18.96 5.37
N THR A 181 7.99 19.14 6.04
CA THR A 181 8.06 19.60 7.43
C THR A 181 9.00 20.80 7.51
N LYS A 182 9.03 21.47 8.66
CA LYS A 182 9.82 22.69 8.82
C LYS A 182 11.33 22.44 8.69
N ASP A 183 11.78 21.27 9.11
CA ASP A 183 13.19 20.88 9.21
C ASP A 183 13.57 19.69 8.31
N GLY A 184 12.60 19.09 7.60
CA GLY A 184 12.83 17.92 6.76
C GLY A 184 12.94 16.60 7.52
N PHE A 185 12.56 16.59 8.79
CA PHE A 185 12.44 15.37 9.59
C PHE A 185 10.98 14.99 9.80
N PHE A 186 10.73 13.70 9.94
CA PHE A 186 9.41 13.18 10.25
C PHE A 186 9.16 13.27 11.77
N HIS A 187 8.03 13.87 12.14
CA HIS A 187 7.65 14.12 13.56
C HIS A 187 6.36 13.39 13.96
N GLY A 188 6.01 12.34 13.22
CA GLY A 188 4.69 11.72 13.24
C GLY A 188 3.73 12.33 12.22
N GLY A 189 2.52 11.79 12.15
CA GLY A 189 1.45 12.31 11.30
C GLY A 189 0.08 11.81 11.72
N GLU A 190 -0.96 12.26 11.03
CA GLU A 190 -2.32 11.78 11.18
C GLU A 190 -2.90 11.39 9.81
N LEU A 191 -3.41 10.17 9.70
CA LEU A 191 -4.05 9.66 8.50
C LEU A 191 -5.57 9.68 8.68
N ASP A 192 -6.26 10.45 7.85
CA ASP A 192 -7.72 10.32 7.70
C ASP A 192 -8.06 9.10 6.84
N LEU A 193 -9.20 8.49 7.12
CA LEU A 193 -9.68 7.29 6.44
C LEU A 193 -11.11 7.50 5.92
N HIS A 194 -11.30 7.23 4.63
CA HIS A 194 -12.62 7.17 4.01
C HIS A 194 -12.93 5.71 3.64
N VAL A 195 -13.91 5.12 4.32
CA VAL A 195 -14.32 3.73 4.11
C VAL A 195 -15.58 3.70 3.24
N TYR A 196 -15.52 3.03 2.11
CA TYR A 196 -16.64 2.89 1.18
C TYR A 196 -17.28 1.52 1.39
N VAL A 197 -18.57 1.55 1.76
CA VAL A 197 -19.36 0.40 2.20
C VAL A 197 -20.42 0.11 1.14
N PRO A 198 -20.27 -0.95 0.32
CA PRO A 198 -21.29 -1.40 -0.60
C PRO A 198 -22.58 -1.77 0.14
N LYS A 199 -23.72 -1.47 -0.45
CA LYS A 199 -24.99 -2.04 0.01
C LYS A 199 -24.93 -3.57 -0.05
N GLY A 200 -25.26 -4.26 1.04
CA GLY A 200 -25.15 -5.71 1.15
C GLY A 200 -23.75 -6.22 1.54
N LEU A 201 -22.83 -5.34 1.96
CA LEU A 201 -21.53 -5.76 2.48
C LEU A 201 -21.73 -6.64 3.73
N MET A 202 -21.28 -7.88 3.66
CA MET A 202 -21.25 -8.77 4.81
C MET A 202 -19.91 -8.64 5.53
N LEU A 203 -19.89 -8.34 6.82
CA LEU A 203 -18.71 -8.58 7.64
C LEU A 203 -18.82 -9.95 8.28
N SER A 204 -17.69 -10.66 8.33
CA SER A 204 -17.57 -11.93 9.02
C SER A 204 -16.37 -11.88 9.94
N GLN A 205 -16.54 -12.42 11.14
CA GLN A 205 -15.49 -12.74 12.09
C GLN A 205 -15.91 -14.03 12.81
N PRO A 206 -15.00 -14.78 13.46
CA PRO A 206 -15.35 -16.06 14.08
C PRO A 206 -16.60 -15.97 14.96
N GLY A 207 -17.68 -16.63 14.51
CA GLY A 207 -18.96 -16.68 15.22
C GLY A 207 -19.93 -15.50 15.01
N LEU A 208 -19.60 -14.52 14.15
CA LEU A 208 -20.47 -13.41 13.80
C LEU A 208 -20.41 -13.12 12.29
N ARG A 209 -21.57 -13.13 11.64
CA ARG A 209 -21.74 -12.71 10.26
C ARG A 209 -22.98 -11.82 10.14
N HIS A 210 -22.79 -10.59 9.70
CA HIS A 210 -23.89 -9.62 9.58
C HIS A 210 -23.63 -8.61 8.46
N GLU A 211 -24.69 -7.97 7.99
CA GLU A 211 -24.60 -6.90 6.99
C GLU A 211 -24.21 -5.58 7.69
N VAL A 212 -23.29 -4.84 7.07
CA VAL A 212 -22.92 -3.49 7.51
C VAL A 212 -23.37 -2.47 6.47
N THR A 213 -23.95 -1.37 6.95
CA THR A 213 -24.37 -0.23 6.12
C THR A 213 -23.51 0.98 6.45
N ALA A 214 -23.34 1.91 5.50
CA ALA A 214 -22.59 3.13 5.76
C ALA A 214 -23.14 3.97 6.93
N GLN A 215 -24.47 3.94 7.16
CA GLN A 215 -25.10 4.66 8.26
C GLN A 215 -24.83 4.00 9.62
N GLY A 216 -24.76 2.66 9.66
CA GLY A 216 -24.46 1.89 10.88
C GLY A 216 -22.97 1.69 11.15
N ALA A 217 -22.11 1.92 10.15
CA ALA A 217 -20.69 1.58 10.17
C ALA A 217 -19.90 2.15 11.35
N ALA A 218 -20.19 3.40 11.75
CA ALA A 218 -19.52 4.04 12.89
C ALA A 218 -19.85 3.39 14.24
N ALA A 219 -20.96 2.67 14.34
CA ALA A 219 -21.42 1.97 15.54
C ALA A 219 -21.24 0.44 15.45
N ASP A 220 -20.64 -0.05 14.36
CA ASP A 220 -20.45 -1.48 14.13
C ASP A 220 -19.13 -1.96 14.76
N ASP A 221 -19.22 -2.76 15.82
CA ASP A 221 -18.05 -3.20 16.60
C ASP A 221 -17.03 -3.99 15.75
N ALA A 222 -17.49 -4.85 14.83
CA ALA A 222 -16.62 -5.67 14.00
C ALA A 222 -15.86 -4.83 12.97
N LEU A 223 -16.50 -3.79 12.44
CA LEU A 223 -15.86 -2.80 11.59
C LEU A 223 -14.88 -1.93 12.38
N GLN A 224 -15.28 -1.43 13.54
CA GLN A 224 -14.40 -0.59 14.37
C GLN A 224 -13.13 -1.35 14.77
N ALA A 225 -13.23 -2.63 15.15
CA ALA A 225 -12.07 -3.44 15.50
C ALA A 225 -11.03 -3.51 14.37
N ARG A 226 -11.46 -3.60 13.10
CA ARG A 226 -10.56 -3.61 11.92
C ARG A 226 -9.85 -2.27 11.76
N ILE A 227 -10.60 -1.18 11.89
CA ILE A 227 -10.06 0.17 11.78
C ILE A 227 -9.08 0.44 12.92
N ASP A 228 -9.40 0.01 14.13
CA ASP A 228 -8.54 0.15 15.31
C ASP A 228 -7.24 -0.64 15.13
N ALA A 229 -7.33 -1.91 14.75
CA ALA A 229 -6.15 -2.75 14.47
C ALA A 229 -5.26 -2.15 13.36
N PHE A 230 -5.85 -1.58 12.31
CA PHE A 230 -5.10 -0.89 11.25
C PHE A 230 -4.31 0.31 11.80
N TYR A 231 -4.95 1.17 12.60
CA TYR A 231 -4.26 2.32 13.18
C TYR A 231 -3.24 1.93 14.26
N GLU A 232 -3.48 0.86 15.02
CA GLU A 232 -2.48 0.32 15.96
C GLU A 232 -1.21 -0.13 15.22
N LEU A 233 -1.35 -0.88 14.12
CA LEU A 233 -0.23 -1.29 13.27
C LEU A 233 0.48 -0.08 12.64
N LEU A 234 -0.28 0.88 12.12
CA LEU A 234 0.25 2.06 11.46
C LEU A 234 1.06 2.96 12.41
N ASP A 235 0.55 3.19 13.63
CA ASP A 235 1.26 3.97 14.64
C ASP A 235 2.51 3.22 15.12
N ALA A 236 2.40 1.91 15.37
CA ALA A 236 3.52 1.09 15.84
C ALA A 236 4.67 1.02 14.82
N LEU A 237 4.37 0.90 13.53
CA LEU A 237 5.37 0.67 12.48
C LEU A 237 5.86 1.97 11.82
N VAL A 238 4.98 2.97 11.66
CA VAL A 238 5.29 4.18 10.88
C VAL A 238 5.33 5.43 11.76
N GLY A 239 4.63 5.44 12.89
CA GLY A 239 4.42 6.62 13.73
C GLY A 239 3.33 7.56 13.19
N VAL A 240 2.36 7.01 12.43
CA VAL A 240 1.22 7.77 11.92
C VAL A 240 -0.03 7.39 12.71
N GLN A 241 -0.65 8.39 13.31
CA GLN A 241 -1.77 8.23 14.23
C GLN A 241 -3.12 8.31 13.50
N ARG A 242 -4.16 7.92 14.24
CA ARG A 242 -5.56 8.00 13.79
C ARG A 242 -6.00 9.45 13.55
N GLY A 243 -6.40 9.72 12.31
CA GLY A 243 -7.15 10.91 11.93
C GLY A 243 -8.67 10.69 11.98
N ALA A 244 -9.40 11.46 11.19
CA ALA A 244 -10.85 11.33 11.04
C ALA A 244 -11.20 10.09 10.20
N VAL A 245 -12.21 9.33 10.63
CA VAL A 245 -12.75 8.20 9.88
C VAL A 245 -14.16 8.54 9.42
N SER A 246 -14.44 8.41 8.12
CA SER A 246 -15.78 8.64 7.56
C SER A 246 -16.22 7.45 6.71
N TYR A 247 -17.53 7.20 6.69
CA TYR A 247 -18.14 6.07 6.00
C TYR A 247 -19.06 6.54 4.87
N HIS A 248 -18.93 5.92 3.71
CA HIS A 248 -19.65 6.30 2.49
C HIS A 248 -20.37 5.10 1.91
N GLY A 249 -21.67 5.23 1.64
CA GLY A 249 -22.43 4.17 0.99
C GLY A 249 -22.16 4.15 -0.51
N ILE A 250 -21.87 2.97 -1.07
CA ILE A 250 -21.71 2.77 -2.52
C ILE A 250 -22.65 1.68 -3.04
N GLY A 251 -22.75 1.56 -4.37
CA GLY A 251 -23.68 0.63 -5.02
C GLY A 251 -23.41 -0.84 -4.67
N ALA A 252 -24.48 -1.65 -4.59
CA ALA A 252 -24.39 -3.08 -4.28
C ALA A 252 -23.55 -3.88 -5.29
N ARG A 253 -23.33 -3.37 -6.51
CA ARG A 253 -22.45 -4.00 -7.51
C ARG A 253 -20.99 -4.12 -7.04
N PHE A 254 -20.60 -3.40 -5.99
CA PHE A 254 -19.24 -3.40 -5.46
C PHE A 254 -19.05 -4.35 -4.26
N THR A 255 -20.05 -5.19 -3.94
CA THR A 255 -19.84 -6.31 -3.01
C THR A 255 -18.99 -7.42 -3.63
N SER A 256 -18.85 -7.46 -4.96
CA SER A 256 -17.96 -8.35 -5.69
C SER A 256 -17.33 -7.58 -6.84
N VAL A 257 -16.00 -7.55 -6.88
CA VAL A 257 -15.20 -6.76 -7.81
C VAL A 257 -14.14 -7.68 -8.42
N LEU A 258 -14.52 -8.36 -9.51
CA LEU A 258 -13.76 -9.49 -10.05
C LEU A 258 -12.91 -9.14 -11.29
N ASP A 259 -13.05 -7.93 -11.81
CA ASP A 259 -12.34 -7.47 -12.99
C ASP A 259 -11.84 -6.03 -12.84
N GLU A 260 -10.88 -5.68 -13.70
CA GLU A 260 -10.23 -4.38 -13.69
C GLU A 260 -11.22 -3.21 -13.95
N PRO A 261 -12.16 -3.28 -14.91
CA PRO A 261 -13.17 -2.23 -15.08
C PRO A 261 -14.02 -1.99 -13.82
N SER A 262 -14.46 -3.06 -13.15
CA SER A 262 -15.25 -2.97 -11.92
C SER A 262 -14.42 -2.37 -10.79
N LEU A 263 -13.12 -2.70 -10.70
CA LEU A 263 -12.24 -2.11 -9.69
C LEU A 263 -11.99 -0.62 -9.94
N ARG A 264 -11.69 -0.24 -11.19
CA ARG A 264 -11.56 1.18 -11.56
C ARG A 264 -12.83 1.96 -11.21
N ALA A 265 -14.00 1.39 -11.50
CA ALA A 265 -15.29 1.99 -11.16
C ALA A 265 -15.51 2.09 -9.64
N ALA A 266 -15.06 1.11 -8.86
CA ALA A 266 -15.13 1.14 -7.40
C ALA A 266 -14.26 2.27 -6.83
N PHE A 267 -13.04 2.45 -7.34
CA PHE A 267 -12.14 3.54 -6.93
C PHE A 267 -12.70 4.92 -7.31
N GLN A 268 -13.40 5.04 -8.44
CA GLN A 268 -14.05 6.31 -8.82
C GLN A 268 -15.20 6.73 -7.88
N GLU A 269 -15.72 5.84 -7.03
CA GLU A 269 -16.73 6.22 -6.03
C GLU A 269 -16.18 7.17 -4.95
N THR A 270 -14.86 7.36 -4.86
CA THR A 270 -14.26 8.39 -4.00
C THR A 270 -14.70 9.81 -4.34
N ARG A 271 -15.29 10.05 -5.52
CA ARG A 271 -15.83 11.36 -5.95
C ARG A 271 -16.82 12.00 -4.96
N VAL A 272 -17.41 11.23 -4.05
CA VAL A 272 -18.34 11.73 -3.03
C VAL A 272 -17.63 12.50 -1.90
N THR A 273 -16.30 12.41 -1.83
CA THR A 273 -15.46 13.17 -0.90
C THR A 273 -14.65 14.24 -1.63
N PRO A 274 -14.41 15.39 -1.00
CA PRO A 274 -13.50 16.39 -1.55
C PRO A 274 -12.08 15.83 -1.65
N ALA A 275 -11.30 16.36 -2.59
CA ALA A 275 -9.86 16.12 -2.68
C ALA A 275 -9.15 16.53 -1.38
N GLY A 276 -8.19 15.73 -0.93
CA GLY A 276 -7.47 15.95 0.33
C GLY A 276 -6.55 14.80 0.69
N GLN A 277 -5.78 14.95 1.77
CA GLN A 277 -4.92 13.87 2.28
C GLN A 277 -5.74 12.90 3.13
N ALA A 278 -6.10 11.78 2.53
CA ALA A 278 -6.74 10.66 3.22
C ALA A 278 -6.41 9.35 2.48
N LEU A 279 -6.52 8.23 3.18
CA LEU A 279 -6.60 6.92 2.53
C LEU A 279 -8.07 6.60 2.24
N HIS A 280 -8.35 6.22 1.01
CA HIS A 280 -9.67 5.76 0.60
C HIS A 280 -9.66 4.24 0.48
N VAL A 281 -10.59 3.57 1.15
CA VAL A 281 -10.64 2.11 1.23
C VAL A 281 -12.03 1.61 0.84
N VAL A 282 -12.10 0.86 -0.24
CA VAL A 282 -13.32 0.16 -0.67
C VAL A 282 -13.34 -1.21 -0.03
N PHE A 283 -14.34 -1.45 0.82
CA PHE A 283 -14.60 -2.80 1.31
C PHE A 283 -15.48 -3.55 0.32
N THR A 284 -15.19 -4.81 0.09
CA THR A 284 -15.92 -5.72 -0.81
C THR A 284 -15.95 -7.11 -0.17
N ASN A 285 -16.86 -8.00 -0.58
CA ASN A 285 -16.82 -9.39 -0.12
C ASN A 285 -16.00 -10.30 -1.03
N ASP A 286 -15.65 -9.83 -2.22
CA ASP A 286 -14.99 -10.66 -3.22
C ASP A 286 -14.12 -9.82 -4.16
N LEU A 287 -12.82 -10.14 -4.21
CA LEU A 287 -11.84 -9.67 -5.21
C LEU A 287 -11.25 -10.87 -5.99
N GLY A 288 -11.97 -12.00 -6.03
CA GLY A 288 -11.46 -13.26 -6.55
C GLY A 288 -10.44 -13.87 -5.60
N GLU A 289 -9.21 -14.08 -6.09
CA GLU A 289 -8.12 -14.64 -5.27
C GLU A 289 -7.43 -13.60 -4.37
N ALA A 290 -7.72 -12.31 -4.58
CA ALA A 290 -7.06 -11.22 -3.89
C ALA A 290 -7.65 -10.92 -2.51
N LEU A 291 -6.77 -10.67 -1.54
CA LEU A 291 -7.17 -10.12 -0.23
C LEU A 291 -7.30 -8.59 -0.30
N GLY A 292 -6.44 -7.95 -1.09
CA GLY A 292 -6.47 -6.52 -1.34
C GLY A 292 -5.89 -6.19 -2.72
N VAL A 293 -6.19 -4.98 -3.18
CA VAL A 293 -5.63 -4.42 -4.41
C VAL A 293 -5.42 -2.90 -4.28
N ALA A 294 -4.22 -2.45 -4.61
CA ALA A 294 -3.91 -1.05 -4.94
C ALA A 294 -3.90 -0.82 -6.46
N PRO A 295 -4.33 0.37 -6.94
CA PRO A 295 -4.43 0.68 -8.37
C PRO A 295 -3.07 0.84 -9.04
N ALA A 296 -2.04 1.24 -8.28
CA ALA A 296 -0.67 1.42 -8.76
C ALA A 296 0.30 1.60 -7.58
N ILE A 297 1.59 1.77 -7.90
CA ILE A 297 2.69 1.93 -6.95
C ILE A 297 3.51 3.20 -7.28
N PRO A 298 3.16 4.39 -6.79
CA PRO A 298 2.10 4.69 -5.83
C PRO A 298 0.72 4.88 -6.47
N GLY A 299 -0.33 4.95 -5.66
CA GLY A 299 -1.62 5.50 -6.07
C GLY A 299 -1.59 7.03 -6.15
N PHE A 300 -2.76 7.65 -6.36
CA PHE A 300 -2.92 9.11 -6.39
C PHE A 300 -3.73 9.62 -5.20
N ALA A 301 -3.04 9.86 -4.09
CA ALA A 301 -3.64 10.04 -2.77
C ALA A 301 -4.48 11.30 -2.55
N VAL A 302 -4.20 12.37 -3.29
CA VAL A 302 -4.79 13.70 -3.01
C VAL A 302 -5.94 14.08 -3.94
N THR A 303 -6.30 13.20 -4.89
CA THR A 303 -7.39 13.45 -5.83
C THR A 303 -8.40 12.33 -5.79
N THR A 304 -9.66 12.71 -5.56
CA THR A 304 -10.79 11.79 -5.52
C THR A 304 -11.47 11.66 -6.89
N GLY A 305 -12.29 10.64 -7.05
CA GLY A 305 -13.06 10.36 -8.26
C GLY A 305 -12.25 9.77 -9.41
N THR A 306 -11.04 9.28 -9.16
CA THR A 306 -10.17 8.69 -10.18
C THR A 306 -10.03 7.18 -9.97
N SER A 307 -9.63 6.46 -11.02
CA SER A 307 -9.28 5.04 -10.94
C SER A 307 -8.00 4.75 -10.14
N MET A 308 -7.38 5.76 -9.55
CA MET A 308 -6.11 5.68 -8.82
C MET A 308 -6.23 6.12 -7.35
N SER A 309 -7.45 6.41 -6.90
CA SER A 309 -7.69 7.19 -5.68
C SER A 309 -7.93 6.38 -4.41
N ALA A 310 -8.05 5.05 -4.51
CA ALA A 310 -8.39 4.18 -3.39
C ALA A 310 -7.67 2.83 -3.47
N ILE A 311 -7.70 2.09 -2.37
CA ILE A 311 -7.41 0.65 -2.33
C ILE A 311 -8.72 -0.13 -2.15
N ALA A 312 -8.73 -1.41 -2.51
CA ALA A 312 -9.84 -2.33 -2.21
C ALA A 312 -9.37 -3.44 -1.27
N VAL A 313 -10.21 -3.83 -0.32
CA VAL A 313 -9.91 -4.90 0.66
C VAL A 313 -11.12 -5.83 0.79
N THR A 314 -10.87 -7.12 0.63
CA THR A 314 -11.86 -8.19 0.75
C THR A 314 -12.19 -8.45 2.21
N GLN A 315 -13.47 -8.43 2.55
CA GLN A 315 -14.04 -8.84 3.83
C GLN A 315 -14.52 -10.28 3.67
N TYR A 316 -13.60 -11.23 3.78
CA TYR A 316 -13.88 -12.65 3.56
C TYR A 316 -14.43 -13.33 4.83
N GLU A 317 -14.95 -14.54 4.67
CA GLU A 317 -15.54 -15.30 5.78
C GLU A 317 -14.49 -15.65 6.84
N ASP A 318 -14.79 -15.37 8.11
CA ASP A 318 -13.91 -15.62 9.27
C ASP A 318 -12.60 -14.82 9.28
N SER A 319 -12.47 -13.76 8.47
CA SER A 319 -11.36 -12.81 8.59
C SER A 319 -11.34 -12.16 9.98
N SER A 320 -10.19 -12.18 10.64
CA SER A 320 -10.02 -11.45 11.90
C SER A 320 -9.71 -9.97 11.61
N PRO A 321 -10.02 -9.06 12.56
CA PRO A 321 -9.66 -7.65 12.43
C PRO A 321 -8.19 -7.40 12.09
N GLU A 322 -7.29 -8.22 12.63
CA GLU A 322 -5.85 -8.15 12.44
C GLU A 322 -5.44 -8.48 11.00
N VAL A 323 -6.08 -9.48 10.40
CA VAL A 323 -5.82 -9.88 9.01
C VAL A 323 -6.22 -8.77 8.04
N ASP A 324 -7.42 -8.21 8.23
CA ASP A 324 -7.91 -7.12 7.39
C ASP A 324 -7.06 -5.86 7.60
N ALA A 325 -6.66 -5.57 8.83
CA ALA A 325 -5.75 -4.48 9.16
C ALA A 325 -4.37 -4.62 8.51
N PHE A 326 -3.79 -5.82 8.54
CA PHE A 326 -2.53 -6.11 7.86
C PHE A 326 -2.68 -5.93 6.35
N THR A 327 -3.77 -6.44 5.77
CA THR A 327 -4.06 -6.30 4.34
C THR A 327 -4.23 -4.82 3.96
N MET A 328 -4.95 -4.04 4.76
CA MET A 328 -5.07 -2.59 4.58
C MET A 328 -3.70 -1.90 4.61
N LEU A 329 -2.80 -2.29 5.53
CA LEU A 329 -1.46 -1.72 5.61
C LEU A 329 -0.58 -2.13 4.42
N HIS A 330 -0.68 -3.37 3.96
CA HIS A 330 0.00 -3.88 2.76
C HIS A 330 -0.41 -3.08 1.51
N GLU A 331 -1.73 -2.95 1.28
CA GLU A 331 -2.24 -2.18 0.14
C GLU A 331 -1.95 -0.68 0.27
N MET A 332 -1.99 -0.13 1.48
CA MET A 332 -1.52 1.24 1.74
C MET A 332 -0.02 1.38 1.40
N GLY A 333 0.78 0.34 1.65
CA GLY A 333 2.18 0.27 1.27
C GLY A 333 2.36 0.42 -0.24
N HIS A 334 1.63 -0.36 -1.03
CA HIS A 334 1.57 -0.19 -2.49
C HIS A 334 1.13 1.20 -2.88
N PHE A 335 0.02 1.67 -2.31
CA PHE A 335 -0.53 3.00 -2.57
C PHE A 335 0.45 4.14 -2.26
N ALA A 336 1.34 3.94 -1.27
CA ALA A 336 2.39 4.88 -0.90
C ALA A 336 3.67 4.75 -1.74
N GLY A 337 3.85 3.68 -2.50
CA GLY A 337 4.97 3.47 -3.42
C GLY A 337 5.85 2.27 -3.13
N LEU A 338 5.50 1.38 -2.19
CA LEU A 338 6.25 0.16 -1.92
C LEU A 338 5.89 -0.96 -2.91
N SER A 339 6.91 -1.67 -3.39
CA SER A 339 6.73 -2.93 -4.13
C SER A 339 6.74 -4.11 -3.17
N HIS A 340 6.34 -5.29 -3.63
CA HIS A 340 6.61 -6.51 -2.88
C HIS A 340 8.12 -6.70 -2.68
N THR A 341 8.55 -7.10 -1.48
CA THR A 341 9.98 -7.33 -1.19
C THR A 341 10.59 -8.38 -2.11
N THR A 342 9.87 -9.50 -2.27
CA THR A 342 10.12 -10.51 -3.29
C THR A 342 8.81 -10.84 -3.98
N GLU A 343 8.79 -10.84 -5.30
CA GLU A 343 7.57 -11.16 -6.06
C GLU A 343 7.25 -12.66 -6.09
N ILE A 344 5.96 -12.95 -6.27
CA ILE A 344 5.49 -14.31 -6.58
C ILE A 344 6.02 -14.70 -7.96
N LYS A 345 6.64 -15.89 -8.01
CA LYS A 345 6.99 -16.52 -9.27
C LYS A 345 5.74 -17.19 -9.84
N PHE A 346 5.15 -16.60 -10.86
CA PHE A 346 4.07 -17.25 -11.59
C PHE A 346 4.64 -18.42 -12.41
N ASP A 347 4.17 -19.63 -12.12
CA ASP A 347 4.67 -20.89 -12.67
C ASP A 347 4.17 -21.14 -14.11
N THR A 348 5.09 -21.25 -15.08
CA THR A 348 5.37 -22.47 -15.89
C THR A 348 5.84 -22.19 -17.33
N THR A 349 5.47 -21.09 -18.00
CA THR A 349 5.86 -20.89 -19.41
C THR A 349 7.08 -19.99 -19.62
N ASP A 350 7.35 -19.07 -18.69
CA ASP A 350 8.58 -18.27 -18.62
C ASP A 350 9.49 -18.75 -17.48
N ALA A 351 9.66 -20.07 -17.36
CA ALA A 351 10.43 -20.74 -16.31
C ALA A 351 11.90 -20.28 -16.15
N GLY A 352 12.40 -19.39 -17.02
CA GLY A 352 13.76 -18.83 -16.99
C GLY A 352 13.88 -17.35 -16.61
N GLY A 353 12.79 -16.63 -16.34
CA GLY A 353 12.87 -15.23 -15.92
C GLY A 353 13.49 -15.09 -14.52
N PRO A 354 14.37 -14.09 -14.27
CA PRO A 354 14.87 -13.83 -12.93
C PRO A 354 13.71 -13.38 -12.02
N PRO A 355 13.72 -13.73 -10.72
CA PRO A 355 12.77 -13.19 -9.76
C PRO A 355 12.88 -11.66 -9.69
N TYR A 356 11.75 -11.02 -9.41
CA TYR A 356 11.67 -9.58 -9.19
C TYR A 356 11.71 -9.29 -7.69
N TYR A 357 12.38 -8.19 -7.36
CA TYR A 357 12.53 -7.69 -5.99
C TYR A 357 12.18 -6.21 -5.96
N ASP A 358 11.88 -5.70 -4.78
CA ASP A 358 11.80 -4.26 -4.58
C ASP A 358 13.19 -3.59 -4.76
N PRO A 359 13.22 -2.28 -5.03
CA PRO A 359 14.48 -1.53 -5.23
C PRO A 359 15.10 -1.06 -3.90
N LEU A 360 14.78 -1.72 -2.78
CA LEU A 360 15.35 -1.49 -1.47
C LEU A 360 16.36 -2.61 -1.19
N ALA A 361 17.51 -2.27 -0.61
CA ALA A 361 18.61 -3.20 -0.35
C ALA A 361 18.61 -3.70 1.09
N ASP A 362 17.83 -3.05 1.98
CA ASP A 362 17.66 -3.45 3.37
C ASP A 362 16.48 -4.42 3.58
N THR A 363 15.82 -4.81 2.50
CA THR A 363 14.81 -5.87 2.45
C THR A 363 15.49 -7.20 2.07
N PRO A 364 15.38 -8.24 2.91
CA PRO A 364 15.84 -9.58 2.54
C PRO A 364 15.09 -10.08 1.29
N ARG A 365 15.71 -11.00 0.56
CA ARG A 365 15.17 -11.52 -0.69
C ARG A 365 14.96 -13.03 -0.60
N CYS A 366 13.83 -13.51 -1.11
CA CYS A 366 13.60 -14.94 -1.28
C CYS A 366 14.26 -15.42 -2.58
N ASN A 367 15.29 -16.27 -2.43
CA ASN A 367 16.06 -16.77 -3.57
C ASN A 367 15.16 -17.56 -4.53
N GLY A 368 15.10 -17.12 -5.78
CA GLY A 368 14.29 -17.78 -6.81
C GLY A 368 12.83 -17.31 -6.87
N GLY A 369 12.45 -16.32 -6.06
CA GLY A 369 11.08 -15.81 -5.97
C GLY A 369 10.22 -16.60 -4.98
N VAL A 370 8.99 -16.12 -4.74
CA VAL A 370 8.03 -16.78 -3.85
C VAL A 370 7.22 -17.81 -4.64
N THR A 371 7.14 -19.03 -4.13
CA THR A 371 6.26 -20.12 -4.59
C THR A 371 5.40 -20.61 -3.43
N ALA A 372 4.38 -21.42 -3.72
CA ALA A 372 3.55 -22.01 -2.66
C ALA A 372 4.37 -22.90 -1.70
N GLU A 373 5.42 -23.53 -2.21
CA GLU A 373 6.26 -24.49 -1.48
C GLU A 373 7.32 -23.80 -0.61
N ASN A 374 7.82 -22.62 -1.00
CA ASN A 374 8.92 -21.96 -0.30
C ASN A 374 8.52 -20.70 0.49
N ALA A 375 7.26 -20.25 0.40
CA ALA A 375 6.84 -18.96 0.98
C ALA A 375 7.20 -18.81 2.46
N LEU A 376 7.00 -19.87 3.25
CA LEU A 376 7.29 -19.87 4.69
C LEU A 376 8.80 -19.87 5.01
N ASP A 377 9.64 -20.30 4.07
CA ASP A 377 11.10 -20.36 4.21
C ASP A 377 11.78 -19.06 3.74
N CYS A 378 11.02 -18.14 3.15
CA CYS A 378 11.55 -16.87 2.68
C CYS A 378 12.00 -15.97 3.85
N PRO A 379 13.20 -15.37 3.80
CA PRO A 379 13.73 -14.56 4.90
C PRO A 379 12.93 -13.26 5.12
N ASP A 380 12.15 -12.84 4.13
CA ASP A 380 11.25 -11.68 4.14
C ASP A 380 9.77 -12.06 4.34
N TYR A 381 9.44 -13.31 4.66
CA TYR A 381 8.05 -13.78 4.86
C TYR A 381 7.24 -12.92 5.85
N ARG A 382 7.92 -12.38 6.86
CA ARG A 382 7.34 -11.52 7.91
C ARG A 382 7.25 -10.03 7.54
N ASN A 383 7.74 -9.65 6.37
CA ASN A 383 7.67 -8.26 5.93
C ASN A 383 6.21 -7.92 5.56
N VAL A 384 5.75 -6.72 5.91
CA VAL A 384 4.40 -6.25 5.55
C VAL A 384 4.18 -6.32 4.05
N MET A 385 5.21 -6.08 3.23
CA MET A 385 5.13 -6.11 1.77
C MET A 385 5.44 -7.49 1.16
N PHE A 386 5.44 -8.58 1.95
CA PHE A 386 5.55 -9.93 1.39
C PHE A 386 4.22 -10.33 0.71
N PRO A 387 4.21 -10.86 -0.53
CA PRO A 387 3.01 -10.93 -1.37
C PRO A 387 1.97 -11.99 -0.97
N THR A 388 2.36 -12.95 -0.12
CA THR A 388 1.43 -13.94 0.45
C THR A 388 1.18 -13.74 1.93
N GLY A 389 1.87 -12.77 2.55
CA GLY A 389 1.74 -12.27 3.93
C GLY A 389 1.79 -13.30 5.06
N ASP A 390 2.78 -13.19 5.96
CA ASP A 390 2.58 -13.61 7.36
C ASP A 390 1.81 -12.53 8.11
N GLN A 391 0.50 -12.72 8.28
CA GLN A 391 -0.37 -11.73 8.91
C GLN A 391 -0.11 -11.55 10.43
N SER A 392 0.90 -12.22 11.00
CA SER A 392 1.11 -12.30 12.45
C SER A 392 2.21 -11.39 13.03
N THR A 393 3.15 -10.86 12.24
CA THR A 393 4.32 -10.17 12.82
C THR A 393 4.73 -8.84 12.19
N GLY A 394 4.20 -8.50 11.00
CA GLY A 394 4.34 -7.21 10.32
C GLY A 394 5.63 -6.43 10.56
N LEU A 395 6.67 -6.69 9.77
CA LEU A 395 7.93 -5.94 9.80
C LEU A 395 8.05 -4.97 8.61
N LEU A 396 8.64 -3.80 8.85
CA LEU A 396 9.11 -2.90 7.81
C LEU A 396 10.62 -2.69 7.92
N SER A 397 11.30 -2.57 6.79
CA SER A 397 12.69 -2.12 6.73
C SER A 397 12.79 -0.60 6.97
N THR A 398 13.98 -0.09 7.24
CA THR A 398 14.19 1.36 7.39
C THR A 398 13.91 2.09 6.08
N GLY A 399 14.28 1.47 4.95
CA GLY A 399 13.97 1.95 3.60
C GLY A 399 12.47 2.05 3.37
N GLN A 400 11.70 1.04 3.78
CA GLN A 400 10.24 1.03 3.63
C GLN A 400 9.57 2.08 4.53
N GLU A 401 9.99 2.20 5.80
CA GLU A 401 9.53 3.25 6.71
C GLU A 401 9.76 4.63 6.10
N ARG A 402 10.91 4.86 5.45
CA ARG A 402 11.22 6.14 4.79
C ARG A 402 10.28 6.44 3.61
N VAL A 403 9.92 5.45 2.79
CA VAL A 403 8.95 5.63 1.70
C VAL A 403 7.59 6.01 2.27
N LEU A 404 7.09 5.28 3.27
CA LEU A 404 5.82 5.59 3.94
C LEU A 404 5.85 6.99 4.59
N ARG A 405 6.94 7.33 5.29
CA ARG A 405 7.12 8.64 5.93
C ARG A 405 7.24 9.81 4.94
N GLY A 406 7.60 9.54 3.69
CA GLY A 406 7.61 10.53 2.61
C GLY A 406 6.28 10.67 1.85
N SER A 407 5.34 9.75 2.07
CA SER A 407 4.09 9.69 1.30
C SER A 407 3.15 10.85 1.63
N PRO A 408 2.54 11.51 0.61
CA PRO A 408 1.56 12.57 0.81
C PRO A 408 0.13 12.07 1.15
N ILE A 409 -0.05 10.81 1.52
CA ILE A 409 -1.38 10.23 1.85
C ILE A 409 -1.94 10.73 3.20
N TYR A 410 -1.10 11.24 4.10
CA TYR A 410 -1.48 11.68 5.45
C TYR A 410 -0.84 13.03 5.79
N ARG A 411 -1.34 13.70 6.84
CA ARG A 411 -0.78 14.98 7.31
C ARG A 411 0.40 14.75 8.24
N ALA A 412 1.64 14.95 7.79
CA ALA A 412 2.81 14.93 8.67
C ALA A 412 2.80 16.12 9.62
N ARG A 413 3.33 15.98 10.84
CA ARG A 413 3.50 17.08 11.79
C ARG A 413 4.63 18.03 11.36
N ALA A 414 4.41 19.33 11.51
CA ALA A 414 5.32 20.37 11.02
C ALA A 414 6.67 20.35 11.74
N SER A 415 6.60 20.05 13.04
CA SER A 415 7.69 20.03 14.00
C SER A 415 7.24 19.25 15.23
N GLY A 416 8.20 18.70 15.98
CA GLY A 416 7.95 18.04 17.25
C GLY A 416 9.22 17.35 17.72
N PRO A 417 9.18 16.63 18.85
CA PRO A 417 10.16 15.59 19.06
C PRO A 417 10.03 14.58 17.91
N SER A 418 11.15 14.13 17.37
CA SER A 418 11.13 12.99 16.44
C SER A 418 10.60 11.79 17.23
N VAL A 419 9.36 11.42 16.95
CA VAL A 419 8.75 10.23 17.53
C VAL A 419 9.19 9.07 16.65
N PHE A 420 10.36 8.51 16.95
CA PHE A 420 10.60 7.13 16.58
C PHE A 420 9.93 6.31 17.68
N PRO A 421 8.74 5.71 17.45
CA PRO A 421 8.23 4.76 18.41
C PRO A 421 9.35 3.73 18.64
N PRO A 422 9.73 3.45 19.90
CA PRO A 422 10.61 2.33 20.15
C PRO A 422 9.96 1.12 19.49
N ARG A 423 10.73 0.34 18.71
CA ARG A 423 10.23 -0.89 18.07
C ARG A 423 9.64 -1.77 19.15
N ARG A 424 8.33 -1.68 19.36
CA ARG A 424 7.61 -2.58 20.26
C ARG A 424 7.46 -3.87 19.48
N PRO A 425 7.95 -5.01 19.98
CA PRO A 425 7.61 -6.28 19.38
C PRO A 425 6.09 -6.38 19.33
N LEU A 426 5.51 -6.60 18.14
CA LEU A 426 4.08 -6.91 17.98
C LEU A 426 3.73 -8.31 18.56
N ALA A 427 4.71 -9.00 19.15
CA ALA A 427 4.82 -10.45 19.28
C ALA A 427 3.78 -11.14 20.19
N ASP A 428 2.96 -10.41 20.95
CA ASP A 428 2.03 -11.03 21.91
C ASP A 428 0.54 -10.81 21.58
N ARG A 429 0.20 -10.06 20.53
CA ARG A 429 -1.21 -9.75 20.20
C ARG A 429 -1.73 -10.34 18.89
N PHE A 430 -0.83 -10.67 17.97
CA PHE A 430 -1.18 -11.02 16.59
C PHE A 430 -0.90 -12.50 16.29
N VAL A 431 -1.39 -13.42 17.12
CA VAL A 431 -1.30 -14.86 16.79
C VAL A 431 -2.57 -15.25 16.04
N VAL A 432 -2.51 -15.20 14.71
CA VAL A 432 -3.58 -15.75 13.86
C VAL A 432 -3.52 -17.28 14.00
N ALA A 433 -4.56 -17.89 14.56
CA ALA A 433 -4.65 -19.34 14.63
C ALA A 433 -4.64 -19.91 13.20
N GLY A 434 -3.62 -20.70 12.88
CA GLY A 434 -3.30 -21.11 11.51
C GLY A 434 -4.50 -21.69 10.76
N HIS A 435 -5.01 -20.94 9.78
CA HIS A 435 -5.85 -21.48 8.72
C HIS A 435 -5.04 -21.40 7.43
N SER A 436 -4.62 -22.56 6.95
CA SER A 436 -3.83 -22.74 5.75
C SER A 436 -4.69 -22.57 4.51
N VAL A 437 -4.97 -21.33 4.13
CA VAL A 437 -5.44 -21.02 2.77
C VAL A 437 -4.47 -20.00 2.18
N LEU A 438 -3.53 -20.48 1.35
CA LEU A 438 -2.65 -19.61 0.56
C LEU A 438 -3.51 -18.80 -0.42
N ARG A 439 -3.81 -17.55 -0.08
CA ARG A 439 -4.39 -16.54 -0.98
C ARG A 439 -3.33 -15.49 -1.33
N ARG A 440 -3.55 -14.73 -2.41
CA ARG A 440 -2.50 -13.95 -3.09
C ARG A 440 -2.82 -12.46 -3.08
N CYS A 441 -1.85 -11.59 -2.90
CA CYS A 441 -1.98 -10.20 -3.33
C CYS A 441 -1.74 -10.11 -4.85
N VAL A 442 -2.56 -9.34 -5.56
CA VAL A 442 -2.46 -9.19 -7.02
C VAL A 442 -2.34 -7.71 -7.38
N LEU A 443 -1.19 -7.33 -7.92
CA LEU A 443 -1.05 -6.05 -8.61
C LEU A 443 -1.73 -6.16 -9.98
N LEU A 444 -2.80 -5.38 -10.17
CA LEU A 444 -3.44 -5.28 -11.47
C LEU A 444 -2.52 -4.52 -12.43
N ARG A 445 -2.06 -5.23 -13.45
CA ARG A 445 -1.53 -4.62 -14.65
C ARG A 445 -2.61 -4.67 -15.69
N GLY A 446 -2.93 -3.51 -16.25
CA GLY A 446 -3.93 -3.48 -17.31
C GLY A 446 -3.45 -4.33 -18.48
N ARG A 447 -4.29 -5.30 -18.80
CA ARG A 447 -4.07 -6.25 -19.88
C ARG A 447 -4.35 -5.53 -21.18
N ARG A 448 -3.40 -5.58 -22.11
CA ARG A 448 -3.68 -5.23 -23.51
C ARG A 448 -4.40 -6.37 -24.17
#